data_AF-A0A8X6INI6-F1
#
_entry.id   AF-A0A8X6INI6-F1
#
_cell.length_a   1.000
_cell.length_b   1.000
_cell.length_c   1.000
_cell.angle_alpha   90.00
_cell.angle_beta   90.00
_cell.angle_gamma   90.00
#
_symmetry.space_group_name_H-M   'P 1'
#
loop_
_entity.id
_entity.type
_entity.pdbx_description
1 polymer ?
#
loop_
_entity_poly.entity_id
_entity_poly.type
_entity_poly.pdbx_seq_one_letter_code
_entity_poly.pdbx_strand_id
1 'polypeptide(L)'
;MSKELRKKKTPIYALNGPAGIANTDSEKAEVLACSLESQFQNNDISHSSDFITNRIVENYFLNENNFDAPPLPPPMPSEIIEYIKKSKVKRAPGREGITYKIFPYL
;
A
#
# COMPACT_ATOMS: atom_id res chain seq x y z
N MET A 1 -28.66 -28.83 3.89
CA MET A 1 -27.32 -29.37 4.19
C MET A 1 -26.29 -28.26 4.03
N SER A 2 -25.67 -27.84 5.12
CA SER A 2 -24.67 -26.75 5.11
C SER A 2 -23.30 -27.31 4.70
N LYS A 3 -22.68 -26.79 3.64
CA LYS A 3 -21.32 -27.18 3.24
C LYS A 3 -20.31 -26.51 4.17
N GLU A 4 -19.62 -27.28 5.00
CA GLU A 4 -18.47 -26.79 5.77
C GLU A 4 -17.32 -26.39 4.82
N LEU A 5 -16.84 -25.16 4.98
CA LEU A 5 -15.64 -24.66 4.29
C LEU A 5 -14.39 -25.21 4.98
N ARG A 6 -13.90 -26.37 4.54
CA ARG A 6 -12.61 -26.90 4.98
C ARG A 6 -11.48 -26.09 4.32
N LYS A 7 -10.73 -25.33 5.12
CA LYS A 7 -9.52 -24.64 4.63
C LYS A 7 -8.49 -25.69 4.21
N LYS A 8 -7.97 -25.59 2.98
CA LYS A 8 -6.83 -26.40 2.53
C LYS A 8 -5.63 -26.09 3.42
N LYS A 9 -5.05 -27.12 4.06
CA LYS A 9 -3.79 -26.99 4.78
C LYS A 9 -2.66 -26.97 3.74
N THR A 10 -1.81 -25.95 3.78
CA THR A 10 -0.56 -25.96 3.04
C THR A 10 0.43 -26.88 3.75
N PRO A 11 1.15 -27.76 3.03
CA PRO A 11 2.19 -28.57 3.64
C PRO A 11 3.31 -27.66 4.14
N ILE A 12 3.84 -27.97 5.33
CA ILE A 12 5.07 -27.35 5.84
C ILE A 12 6.23 -28.10 5.20
N TYR A 13 7.05 -27.40 4.42
CA TYR A 13 8.22 -27.99 3.78
C TYR A 13 9.38 -28.12 4.77
N ALA A 14 10.23 -29.12 4.57
CA ALA A 14 11.44 -29.29 5.36
C ALA A 14 12.41 -28.12 5.11
N LEU A 15 13.14 -27.73 6.16
CA LEU A 15 14.15 -26.69 6.08
C LEU A 15 15.41 -27.29 5.44
N ASN A 16 15.76 -26.83 4.24
CA ASN A 16 16.91 -27.35 3.49
C ASN A 16 18.07 -26.37 3.59
N GLY A 17 19.19 -26.85 4.11
CA GLY A 17 20.48 -26.18 4.11
C GLY A 17 21.43 -26.71 3.03
N PRO A 18 22.68 -26.23 3.02
CA PRO A 18 23.71 -26.64 2.05
C PRO A 18 24.01 -28.15 2.08
N ALA A 19 23.84 -28.79 3.24
CA ALA A 19 24.07 -30.22 3.45
C ALA A 19 22.80 -31.08 3.30
N GLY A 20 21.66 -30.50 2.89
CA GLY A 20 20.36 -31.18 2.81
C GLY A 20 19.39 -30.76 3.92
N ILE A 21 18.48 -31.66 4.31
CA ILE A 21 17.44 -31.36 5.32
C ILE A 21 18.11 -31.12 6.69
N ALA A 22 17.81 -29.99 7.32
CA ALA A 22 18.23 -29.67 8.68
C ALA A 22 17.41 -30.46 9.71
N ASN A 23 18.07 -31.37 10.42
CA ASN A 23 17.45 -32.27 11.38
C ASN A 23 17.66 -31.80 12.83
N THR A 24 18.85 -31.28 13.15
CA THR A 24 19.16 -30.77 14.49
C THR A 24 18.76 -29.30 14.64
N ASP A 25 18.55 -28.85 15.87
CA ASP A 25 18.19 -27.45 16.12
C ASP A 25 19.32 -26.48 15.76
N SER A 26 20.58 -26.93 15.90
CA SER A 26 21.75 -26.16 15.45
C SER A 26 21.77 -26.01 13.93
N GLU A 27 21.51 -27.09 13.18
CA GLU A 27 21.41 -27.01 11.72
C GLU A 27 20.27 -26.08 11.28
N LYS A 28 19.13 -26.12 11.97
CA LYS A 28 18.00 -25.23 11.66
C LYS A 28 18.35 -23.77 11.91
N ALA A 29 19.01 -23.48 13.03
CA ALA A 29 19.44 -22.12 13.38
C ALA A 29 20.40 -21.57 12.31
N GLU A 30 21.35 -22.38 11.87
CA GLU A 30 22.32 -22.00 10.83
C GLU A 30 21.63 -21.69 9.50
N VAL A 31 20.73 -22.57 9.04
CA VAL A 31 20.01 -22.35 7.78
C VAL A 31 19.16 -21.08 7.82
N LEU A 32 18.53 -20.80 8.97
CA LEU A 32 17.79 -19.55 9.15
C LEU A 32 18.72 -18.34 9.14
N ALA A 33 19.87 -18.41 9.81
CA ALA A 33 20.85 -17.33 9.83
C ALA A 33 21.36 -17.01 8.41
N CYS A 34 21.77 -18.01 7.64
CA CYS A 34 22.20 -17.84 6.25
C CYS A 34 21.08 -17.29 5.36
N SER A 35 19.85 -17.80 5.53
CA SER A 35 18.69 -17.31 4.77
C SER A 35 18.39 -15.85 5.09
N LEU A 36 18.53 -15.42 6.34
CA LEU A 36 18.32 -14.03 6.72
C LEU A 36 19.44 -13.14 6.16
N GLU A 37 20.69 -13.53 6.34
CA GLU A 37 21.85 -12.80 5.80
C GLU A 37 21.73 -12.57 4.28
N SER A 38 21.34 -13.59 3.51
CA SER A 38 21.16 -13.45 2.06
C SER A 38 19.97 -12.57 1.63
N GLN A 39 18.97 -12.40 2.50
CA GLN A 39 17.79 -11.56 2.22
C GLN A 39 18.01 -10.09 2.53
N PHE A 40 19.00 -9.75 3.37
CA PHE A 40 19.31 -8.36 3.68
C PHE A 40 20.51 -7.91 2.85
N GLN A 41 20.27 -6.97 1.93
CA GLN A 41 21.37 -6.19 1.37
C GLN A 41 21.81 -5.14 2.39
N ASN A 42 23.11 -5.01 2.61
CA ASN A 42 23.65 -3.86 3.32
C ASN A 42 23.39 -2.62 2.45
N ASN A 43 22.45 -1.78 2.88
CA ASN A 43 22.29 -0.46 2.26
C ASN A 43 23.56 0.33 2.58
N ASP A 44 24.41 0.53 1.58
CA ASP A 44 25.57 1.41 1.70
C ASP A 44 25.08 2.85 1.92
N ILE A 45 24.94 3.21 3.19
CA ILE A 45 24.61 4.56 3.65
C ILE A 45 25.83 5.50 3.65
N SER A 46 27.01 5.05 3.19
CA SER A 46 28.18 5.94 3.05
C SER A 46 27.95 7.00 1.95
N HIS A 47 27.10 6.70 0.97
CA HIS A 47 26.52 7.71 0.09
C HIS A 47 25.34 8.36 0.81
N SER A 48 25.66 9.35 1.65
CA SER A 48 24.78 10.39 2.20
C SER A 48 23.30 10.13 1.87
N SER A 49 22.62 9.40 2.76
CA SER A 49 21.17 9.25 2.69
C SER A 49 20.51 10.60 2.45
N ASP A 50 21.08 11.67 3.02
CA ASP A 50 20.71 13.06 2.83
C ASP A 50 20.73 13.48 1.37
N PHE A 51 21.72 13.11 0.54
CA PHE A 51 21.73 13.48 -0.87
C PHE A 51 20.58 12.86 -1.65
N ILE A 52 20.29 11.56 -1.44
CA ILE A 52 19.19 10.90 -2.13
C ILE A 52 17.84 11.38 -1.57
N THR A 53 17.69 11.51 -0.24
CA THR A 53 16.45 12.02 0.35
C THR A 53 16.21 13.47 -0.01
N ASN A 54 17.22 14.33 0.03
CA ASN A 54 17.08 15.74 -0.35
C ASN A 54 16.77 15.86 -1.83
N ARG A 55 17.43 15.10 -2.71
CA ARG A 55 17.12 15.11 -4.15
C ARG A 55 15.71 14.58 -4.44
N ILE A 56 15.21 13.58 -3.72
CA ILE A 56 13.83 13.10 -3.84
C ILE A 56 12.86 14.16 -3.33
N VAL A 57 13.13 14.76 -2.18
CA VAL A 57 12.29 15.84 -1.60
C VAL A 57 12.23 17.04 -2.54
N GLU A 58 13.39 17.49 -3.04
CA GLU A 58 13.48 18.57 -4.02
C GLU A 58 12.73 18.24 -5.31
N ASN A 59 12.96 17.06 -5.89
CA ASN A 59 12.36 16.70 -7.19
C ASN A 59 10.86 16.44 -7.15
N TYR A 60 10.32 15.90 -6.05
CA TYR A 60 8.92 15.46 -5.98
C TYR A 60 8.03 16.33 -5.11
N PHE A 61 8.58 17.03 -4.11
CA PHE A 61 7.78 17.79 -3.15
C PHE A 61 8.00 19.31 -3.24
N LEU A 62 9.20 19.77 -3.62
CA LEU A 62 9.50 21.21 -3.72
C LEU A 62 9.41 21.74 -5.16
N ASN A 63 9.57 20.88 -6.15
CA ASN A 63 9.29 21.22 -7.56
C ASN A 63 7.79 21.10 -7.85
N GLU A 64 6.99 22.03 -7.32
CA GLU A 64 5.59 22.25 -7.73
C GLU A 64 5.44 22.52 -9.24
N ASN A 65 6.56 22.75 -9.95
CA ASN A 65 6.62 23.07 -11.38
C ASN A 65 6.73 21.86 -12.32
N ASN A 66 6.68 20.61 -11.83
CA ASN A 66 6.74 19.43 -12.71
C ASN A 66 5.36 18.92 -13.16
N PHE A 67 4.30 19.71 -12.95
CA PHE A 67 3.00 19.46 -13.56
C PHE A 67 2.66 20.60 -14.51
N ASP A 68 3.33 20.63 -15.66
CA ASP A 68 2.93 21.40 -16.86
C ASP A 68 1.57 20.95 -17.44
N ALA A 69 0.76 20.22 -16.66
CA ALA A 69 -0.58 19.90 -17.09
C ALA A 69 -1.42 21.18 -16.98
N PRO A 70 -2.15 21.57 -18.04
CA PRO A 70 -3.10 22.65 -17.94
C PRO A 70 -4.10 22.35 -16.81
N PRO A 71 -4.58 23.37 -16.10
CA PRO A 71 -5.65 23.21 -15.12
C PRO A 71 -6.79 22.41 -15.76
N LEU A 72 -7.30 21.41 -15.05
CA LEU A 72 -8.48 20.69 -15.51
C LEU A 72 -9.61 21.70 -15.74
N PRO A 73 -10.38 21.56 -16.84
CA PRO A 73 -11.53 22.41 -17.05
C PRO A 73 -12.52 22.23 -15.89
N PRO A 74 -13.28 23.28 -15.52
CA PRO A 74 -14.31 23.15 -14.50
C PRO A 74 -15.32 22.08 -14.93
N PRO A 75 -15.84 21.28 -13.98
CA PRO A 75 -16.83 20.26 -14.31
C PRO A 75 -18.12 20.90 -14.83
N MET A 76 -18.77 20.19 -15.75
CA MET A 76 -20.08 20.57 -16.26
C MET A 76 -21.14 20.35 -15.18
N PRO A 77 -22.20 21.19 -15.12
CA PRO A 77 -23.30 20.99 -14.17
C PRO A 77 -23.93 19.59 -14.25
N SER A 78 -24.01 19.00 -15.44
CA SER A 78 -24.50 17.64 -15.65
C SER A 78 -23.65 16.57 -14.97
N GLU A 79 -22.32 16.71 -15.00
CA GLU A 79 -21.39 15.78 -14.35
C GLU A 79 -21.54 15.81 -12.83
N ILE A 80 -21.75 17.02 -12.27
CA ILE A 80 -22.01 17.20 -10.84
C ILE A 80 -23.31 16.49 -10.45
N ILE A 81 -24.39 16.66 -11.23
CA ILE A 81 -25.69 16.02 -10.98
C ILE A 81 -25.58 14.49 -11.04
N GLU A 82 -24.89 13.94 -12.03
CA GLU A 82 -24.66 12.50 -12.14
C GLU A 82 -23.86 11.95 -10.96
N TYR A 83 -22.83 12.68 -10.53
CA TYR A 83 -22.03 12.30 -9.36
C TYR A 83 -22.85 12.32 -8.07
N ILE A 84 -23.68 13.35 -7.86
CA ILE A 84 -24.60 13.44 -6.73
C ILE A 84 -25.55 12.25 -6.72
N LYS A 85 -26.14 11.89 -7.88
CA LYS A 85 -27.02 10.71 -8.03
C LYS A 85 -26.29 9.40 -7.70
N LYS A 86 -25.01 9.27 -8.08
CA LYS A 86 -24.18 8.08 -7.80
C LYS A 86 -23.75 8.00 -6.33
N SER A 87 -23.75 9.10 -5.59
CA SER A 87 -23.32 9.15 -4.20
C SER A 87 -24.31 8.42 -3.27
N LYS A 88 -23.78 7.69 -2.27
CA LYS A 88 -24.60 6.95 -1.31
C LYS A 88 -25.37 7.90 -0.39
N VAL A 89 -26.70 7.97 -0.54
CA VAL A 89 -27.66 8.83 0.18
C VAL A 89 -27.88 8.48 1.67
N LYS A 90 -26.89 7.96 2.40
CA LYS A 90 -27.02 7.65 3.85
C LYS A 90 -25.72 7.88 4.62
N ARG A 91 -24.99 8.95 4.29
CA ARG A 91 -23.79 9.35 5.03
C ARG A 91 -24.17 10.18 6.25
N ALA A 92 -23.40 10.03 7.33
CA ALA A 92 -23.52 10.88 8.49
C ALA A 92 -23.15 12.33 8.12
N PRO A 93 -23.76 13.34 8.77
CA PRO A 93 -23.40 14.74 8.55
C PRO A 93 -21.95 15.03 8.95
N GLY A 94 -21.29 15.92 8.22
CA GLY A 94 -19.97 16.42 8.58
C GLY A 94 -20.01 17.46 9.71
N ARG A 95 -18.88 18.12 9.98
CA ARG A 95 -18.77 19.20 10.98
C ARG A 95 -19.84 20.29 10.81
N GLU A 96 -20.12 20.63 9.56
CA GLU A 96 -21.11 21.66 9.19
C GLU A 96 -22.57 21.19 9.30
N GLY A 97 -22.82 19.95 9.73
CA GLY A 97 -24.19 19.41 9.89
C GLY A 97 -24.95 19.15 8.58
N ILE A 98 -24.30 19.35 7.42
CA ILE A 98 -24.92 19.14 6.11
C ILE A 98 -25.21 17.65 5.92
N THR A 99 -26.50 17.34 5.76
CA THR A 99 -27.00 15.98 5.56
C THR A 99 -27.30 15.74 4.08
N TYR A 100 -27.19 14.49 3.62
CA TYR A 100 -27.51 14.07 2.25
C TYR A 100 -28.92 14.46 1.75
N LYS A 101 -29.84 14.80 2.65
CA LYS A 101 -31.21 15.25 2.34
C LYS A 101 -31.26 16.56 1.56
N ILE A 102 -30.19 17.37 1.57
CA ILE A 102 -30.15 18.64 0.86
C ILE A 102 -29.81 18.49 -0.62
N PHE A 103 -29.17 17.37 -1.00
CA PHE A 103 -28.70 17.14 -2.36
C PHE A 103 -29.78 17.16 -3.47
N PRO A 104 -31.05 16.77 -3.23
CA PRO A 104 -32.12 16.95 -4.22
C PRO A 104 -32.50 18.40 -4.51
N TYR A 105 -32.03 19.36 -3.69
CA TYR A 105 -32.32 20.79 -3.80
C TYR A 105 -31.11 21.61 -4.27
N LEU A 106 -30.02 20.94 -4.65
CA LEU A 106 -28.82 21.50 -5.29
C LEU A 106 -28.87 21.22 -6.79
#